data_AF-A0A3N5D884-F1
#
_entry.id   AF-A0A3N5D884-F1
#
_cell.length_a   1.000
_cell.length_b   1.000
_cell.length_c   1.000
_cell.angle_alpha   90.00
_cell.angle_beta   90.00
_cell.angle_gamma   90.00
#
_symmetry.space_group_name_H-M   'P 1'
#
loop_
_entity.id
_entity.type
_entity.pdbx_description
1 polymer ?
#
loop_
_entity_poly.entity_id
_entity_poly.type
_entity_poly.pdbx_seq_one_letter_code
_entity_poly.pdbx_strand_id
1 'polypeptide(L)'
;MAKMEKRLEDDEVAARKQRDKDYQNRRQERLKELGEKKISIRIDNDSYEKLADLCESLGHKRPVPGMHNLIESYSAALVYLLRLEKMQQLYQPQSQASKELYDLYKTVDHFKNDLGLSDSQIISSMKERKIRHPRAVFNGEDTYNWKEIHIKKLLNKKLLLKRLSILDEEDK
;
A
#
# COMPACT_ATOMS: atom_id res chain seq x y z
N MET A 1 27.57 -25.34 -40.46
CA MET A 1 27.47 -23.98 -39.91
C MET A 1 26.05 -23.44 -40.05
N ALA A 2 25.54 -23.17 -41.25
CA ALA A 2 24.20 -22.59 -41.48
C ALA A 2 22.99 -23.33 -40.86
N LYS A 3 23.03 -24.67 -40.75
CA LYS A 3 21.93 -25.48 -40.18
C LYS A 3 21.87 -25.43 -38.64
N MET A 4 22.99 -25.08 -38.00
CA MET A 4 23.10 -24.98 -36.54
C MET A 4 22.74 -23.57 -36.07
N GLU A 5 23.14 -22.54 -36.82
CA GLU A 5 22.72 -21.14 -36.60
C GLU A 5 21.20 -20.98 -36.71
N LYS A 6 20.58 -21.59 -37.73
CA LYS A 6 19.12 -21.54 -37.92
C LYS A 6 18.34 -22.23 -36.78
N ARG A 7 18.90 -23.32 -36.21
CA ARG A 7 18.31 -24.00 -35.05
C ARG A 7 18.41 -23.18 -33.76
N LEU A 8 19.54 -22.48 -33.56
CA LEU A 8 19.72 -21.57 -32.44
C LEU A 8 18.77 -20.37 -32.52
N GLU A 9 18.54 -19.81 -33.72
CA GLU A 9 17.51 -18.78 -33.95
C GLU A 9 16.09 -19.29 -33.67
N ASP A 10 15.75 -20.49 -34.16
CA ASP A 10 14.42 -21.09 -33.95
C ASP A 10 14.16 -21.37 -32.45
N ASP A 11 15.16 -21.84 -31.70
CA ASP A 11 15.09 -22.08 -30.26
C ASP A 11 14.97 -20.76 -29.47
N GLU A 12 15.66 -19.71 -29.90
CA GLU A 12 15.59 -18.39 -29.27
C GLU A 12 14.21 -17.74 -29.51
N VAL A 13 13.65 -17.89 -30.71
CA VAL A 13 12.29 -17.45 -31.06
C VAL A 13 11.24 -18.22 -30.26
N ALA A 14 11.41 -19.54 -30.10
CA ALA A 14 10.53 -20.37 -29.27
C ALA A 14 10.59 -19.95 -27.80
N ALA A 15 11.79 -19.69 -27.26
CA ALA A 15 11.97 -19.21 -25.90
C ALA A 15 11.34 -17.82 -25.68
N ARG A 16 11.45 -16.91 -26.66
CA ARG A 16 10.76 -15.60 -26.62
C ARG A 16 9.24 -15.77 -26.58
N LYS A 17 8.66 -16.60 -27.46
CA LYS A 17 7.22 -16.89 -27.48
C LYS A 17 6.71 -17.50 -26.17
N GLN A 18 7.50 -18.38 -25.55
CA GLN A 18 7.13 -18.98 -24.27
C GLN A 18 7.14 -17.93 -23.15
N ARG A 19 8.16 -17.08 -23.08
CA ARG A 19 8.21 -15.97 -22.11
C ARG A 19 7.03 -15.01 -22.26
N ASP A 20 6.64 -14.69 -23.49
CA ASP A 20 5.50 -13.82 -23.76
C ASP A 20 4.18 -14.47 -23.31
N LYS A 21 3.99 -15.77 -23.57
CA LYS A 21 2.82 -16.53 -23.07
C LYS A 21 2.78 -16.57 -21.55
N ASP A 22 3.89 -16.92 -20.90
CA ASP A 22 3.97 -16.98 -19.43
C ASP A 22 3.73 -15.60 -18.79
N TYR A 23 4.17 -14.54 -19.46
CA TYR A 23 3.86 -13.18 -19.05
C TYR A 23 2.37 -12.85 -19.19
N GLN A 24 1.76 -13.14 -20.34
CA GLN A 24 0.33 -12.90 -20.56
C GLN A 24 -0.54 -13.68 -19.57
N ASN A 25 -0.20 -14.93 -19.29
CA ASN A 25 -0.92 -15.76 -18.31
C ASN A 25 -0.85 -15.13 -16.91
N ARG A 26 0.34 -14.77 -16.42
CA ARG A 26 0.51 -14.09 -15.12
C ARG A 26 -0.17 -12.74 -15.05
N ARG A 27 -0.29 -12.03 -16.18
CA ARG A 27 -1.02 -10.77 -16.25
C ARG A 27 -2.52 -10.99 -16.19
N GLN A 28 -3.05 -12.00 -16.90
CA GLN A 28 -4.46 -12.35 -16.83
C GLN A 28 -4.86 -12.79 -15.42
N GLU A 29 -4.02 -13.55 -14.72
CA GLU A 29 -4.24 -13.91 -13.32
C GLU A 29 -4.32 -12.67 -12.42
N ARG A 30 -3.34 -11.75 -12.51
CA ARG A 30 -3.35 -10.50 -11.75
C ARG A 30 -4.55 -9.60 -12.08
N LEU A 31 -4.96 -9.54 -13.34
CA LEU A 31 -6.15 -8.79 -13.73
C LEU A 31 -7.44 -9.41 -13.18
N LYS A 32 -7.52 -10.74 -13.05
CA LYS A 32 -8.63 -11.41 -12.36
C LYS A 32 -8.66 -11.06 -10.86
N GLU A 33 -7.49 -10.98 -10.21
CA GLU A 33 -7.39 -10.58 -8.79
C GLU A 33 -7.85 -9.13 -8.54
N LEU A 34 -7.62 -8.22 -9.49
CA LEU A 34 -8.07 -6.82 -9.40
C LEU A 34 -9.61 -6.67 -9.51
N GLY A 35 -10.30 -7.72 -9.94
CA GLY A 35 -11.76 -7.77 -10.04
C GLY A 35 -12.31 -7.27 -11.38
N GLU A 36 -13.63 -7.39 -11.54
CA GLU A 36 -14.32 -7.19 -12.83
C GLU A 36 -14.66 -5.73 -13.14
N LYS A 37 -14.67 -4.86 -12.11
CA LYS A 37 -15.11 -3.47 -12.24
C LYS A 37 -14.02 -2.63 -12.88
N LYS A 38 -14.30 -2.06 -14.06
CA LYS A 38 -13.39 -1.18 -14.79
C LYS A 38 -13.92 0.25 -14.84
N ILE A 39 -13.04 1.20 -14.58
CA ILE A 39 -13.28 2.64 -14.75
C ILE A 39 -12.34 3.15 -15.85
N SER A 40 -12.81 4.06 -16.68
CA SER A 40 -11.99 4.75 -17.69
C SER A 40 -12.20 6.25 -17.55
N ILE A 41 -11.11 6.98 -17.32
CA ILE A 41 -11.12 8.44 -17.12
C ILE A 41 -10.11 9.10 -18.04
N ARG A 42 -10.37 10.36 -18.40
CA ARG A 42 -9.37 11.24 -19.00
C ARG A 42 -8.98 12.26 -17.94
N ILE A 43 -7.68 12.48 -17.80
CA ILE A 43 -7.11 13.46 -16.86
C ILE A 43 -6.19 14.38 -17.65
N ASP A 44 -6.06 15.63 -17.21
CA ASP A 44 -5.09 16.58 -17.77
C ASP A 44 -3.65 16.23 -17.34
N ASN A 45 -2.68 16.93 -17.92
CA ASN A 45 -1.26 16.68 -17.64
C ASN A 45 -0.90 16.93 -16.17
N ASP A 46 -1.45 17.96 -15.53
CA ASP A 46 -1.15 18.27 -14.12
C ASP A 46 -1.65 17.15 -13.18
N SER A 47 -2.88 16.68 -13.41
CA SER A 47 -3.47 15.58 -12.69
C SER A 47 -2.73 14.26 -12.94
N TYR A 48 -2.22 14.07 -14.17
CA TYR A 48 -1.39 12.91 -14.51
C TYR A 48 -0.09 12.88 -13.71
N GLU A 49 0.63 14.02 -13.63
CA GLU A 49 1.87 14.09 -12.86
C GLU A 49 1.62 13.80 -11.38
N LYS A 50 0.53 14.33 -10.79
CA LYS A 50 0.14 14.03 -9.40
C LYS A 50 -0.16 12.55 -9.18
N LEU A 51 -0.87 11.91 -10.11
CA LEU A 51 -1.14 10.47 -10.05
C LEU A 51 0.16 9.66 -10.17
N ALA A 52 1.07 10.09 -11.03
CA ALA A 52 2.36 9.44 -11.22
C ALA A 52 3.24 9.55 -9.96
N ASP A 53 3.32 10.72 -9.35
CA ASP A 53 4.01 10.94 -8.07
C ASP A 53 3.41 10.07 -6.96
N LEU A 54 2.08 9.96 -6.91
CA LEU A 54 1.40 9.08 -5.97
C LEU A 54 1.79 7.61 -6.19
N CYS A 55 1.78 7.12 -7.43
CA CYS A 55 2.23 5.76 -7.73
C CYS A 55 3.67 5.50 -7.23
N GLU A 56 4.58 6.44 -7.39
CA GLU A 56 5.96 6.33 -6.89
C GLU A 56 6.03 6.30 -5.37
N SER A 57 5.26 7.14 -4.69
CA SER A 57 5.20 7.13 -3.23
C SER A 57 4.68 5.81 -2.65
N LEU A 58 3.85 5.09 -3.41
CA LEU A 58 3.35 3.76 -3.09
C LEU A 58 4.34 2.64 -3.45
N GLY A 59 5.53 2.98 -3.96
CA GLY A 59 6.58 2.03 -4.32
C GLY A 59 6.45 1.44 -5.73
N HIS A 60 5.57 1.98 -6.57
CA HIS A 60 5.49 1.59 -7.98
C HIS A 60 6.46 2.40 -8.84
N LYS A 61 6.83 1.89 -10.01
CA LYS A 61 7.55 2.69 -11.00
C LYS A 61 6.64 3.80 -11.53
N ARG A 62 7.22 4.97 -11.85
CA ARG A 62 6.50 6.06 -12.50
C ARG A 62 5.73 5.53 -13.72
N PRO A 63 4.41 5.71 -13.79
CA PRO A 63 3.62 5.33 -14.95
C PRO A 63 4.11 6.10 -16.19
N VAL A 64 4.35 5.39 -17.30
CA VAL A 64 4.68 5.98 -18.60
C VAL A 64 3.78 5.33 -19.67
N PRO A 65 3.28 6.08 -20.67
CA PRO A 65 2.47 5.50 -21.75
C PRO A 65 3.16 4.30 -22.39
N GLY A 66 2.42 3.19 -22.54
CA GLY A 66 2.93 1.95 -23.11
C GLY A 66 3.55 0.96 -22.10
N MET A 67 3.71 1.34 -20.83
CA MET A 67 4.15 0.38 -19.80
C MET A 67 3.09 -0.69 -19.54
N HIS A 68 3.54 -1.93 -19.33
CA HIS A 68 2.61 -3.05 -19.21
C HIS A 68 1.93 -3.16 -17.84
N ASN A 69 2.46 -2.52 -16.80
CA ASN A 69 1.96 -2.56 -15.42
C ASN A 69 1.09 -1.33 -15.04
N LEU A 70 0.67 -0.53 -16.02
CA LEU A 70 -0.08 0.72 -15.77
C LEU A 70 -1.39 0.47 -15.03
N ILE A 71 -2.12 -0.58 -15.42
CA ILE A 71 -3.42 -0.89 -14.82
C ILE A 71 -3.25 -1.20 -13.33
N GLU A 72 -2.24 -2.02 -13.00
CA GLU A 72 -1.91 -2.42 -11.65
C GLU A 72 -1.52 -1.19 -10.80
N SER A 73 -0.62 -0.34 -11.30
CA SER A 73 -0.16 0.86 -10.59
C SER A 73 -1.28 1.86 -10.34
N TYR A 74 -2.13 2.12 -11.34
CA TYR A 74 -3.28 3.02 -11.16
C TYR A 74 -4.36 2.42 -10.27
N SER A 75 -4.57 1.10 -10.33
CA SER A 75 -5.54 0.43 -9.45
C SER A 75 -5.08 0.53 -7.99
N ALA A 76 -3.79 0.30 -7.71
CA ALA A 76 -3.23 0.48 -6.38
C ALA A 76 -3.39 1.92 -5.86
N ALA A 77 -3.07 2.91 -6.70
CA ALA A 77 -3.27 4.32 -6.35
C ALA A 77 -4.74 4.66 -6.06
N LEU A 78 -5.68 4.17 -6.87
CA LEU A 78 -7.10 4.41 -6.65
C LEU A 78 -7.62 3.74 -5.36
N VAL A 79 -7.20 2.50 -5.10
CA VAL A 79 -7.54 1.78 -3.87
C VAL A 79 -6.99 2.50 -2.64
N TYR A 80 -5.76 3.02 -2.74
CA TYR A 80 -5.16 3.86 -1.70
C TYR A 80 -5.98 5.12 -1.44
N LEU A 81 -6.33 5.88 -2.48
CA LEU A 81 -7.14 7.10 -2.35
C LEU A 81 -8.52 6.83 -1.73
N LEU A 82 -9.19 5.75 -2.15
CA LEU A 82 -10.46 5.34 -1.55
C LEU A 82 -10.32 5.00 -0.06
N ARG A 83 -9.18 4.44 0.33
CA ARG A 83 -8.91 4.15 1.74
C ARG A 83 -8.62 5.42 2.53
N LEU A 84 -7.84 6.35 1.98
CA LEU A 84 -7.60 7.67 2.59
C LEU A 84 -8.91 8.43 2.81
N GLU A 85 -9.78 8.48 1.80
CA GLU A 85 -11.09 9.12 1.91
C GLU A 85 -11.91 8.49 3.04
N LYS A 86 -11.97 7.15 3.08
CA LYS A 86 -12.63 6.43 4.17
C LYS A 86 -11.99 6.72 5.52
N MET A 87 -10.67 6.94 5.58
CA MET A 87 -9.98 7.29 6.82
C MET A 87 -10.35 8.68 7.30
N GLN A 88 -10.32 9.69 6.42
CA GLN A 88 -10.67 11.07 6.79
C GLN A 88 -12.09 11.17 7.36
N GLN A 89 -13.00 10.32 6.88
CA GLN A 89 -14.38 10.23 7.40
C GLN A 89 -14.49 9.53 8.77
N LEU A 90 -13.46 8.81 9.23
CA LEU A 90 -13.54 8.01 10.47
C LEU A 90 -13.56 8.88 11.73
N TYR A 91 -12.65 9.83 11.83
CA TYR A 91 -12.44 10.60 13.06
C TYR A 91 -11.55 11.82 12.81
N GLN A 92 -11.82 12.92 13.52
CA GLN A 92 -10.99 14.13 13.48
C GLN A 92 -10.36 14.37 14.86
N PRO A 93 -9.11 13.91 15.09
CA PRO A 93 -8.46 13.98 16.40
C PRO A 93 -8.17 15.44 16.81
N GLN A 94 -8.50 15.79 18.04
CA GLN A 94 -8.33 17.13 18.59
C GLN A 94 -7.04 17.25 19.43
N SER A 95 -6.81 16.28 20.28
CA SER A 95 -5.72 16.20 21.24
C SER A 95 -4.40 15.73 20.63
N GLN A 96 -3.28 16.02 21.28
CA GLN A 96 -1.97 15.61 20.76
C GLN A 96 -1.82 14.08 20.80
N ALA A 97 -2.30 13.45 21.87
CA ALA A 97 -2.25 12.01 22.01
C ALA A 97 -3.17 11.30 21.00
N SER A 98 -4.36 11.84 20.73
CA SER A 98 -5.26 11.28 19.72
C SER A 98 -4.70 11.44 18.30
N LYS A 99 -4.06 12.58 17.98
CA LYS A 99 -3.36 12.79 16.71
C LYS A 99 -2.26 11.76 16.51
N GLU A 100 -1.41 11.57 17.51
CA GLU A 100 -0.33 10.58 17.44
C GLU A 100 -0.87 9.15 17.28
N LEU A 101 -1.90 8.77 18.05
CA LEU A 101 -2.50 7.43 17.93
C LEU A 101 -3.12 7.21 16.54
N TYR A 102 -3.76 8.24 15.98
CA TYR A 102 -4.36 8.18 14.67
C TYR A 102 -3.31 8.15 13.55
N ASP A 103 -2.19 8.86 13.71
CA ASP A 103 -1.04 8.80 12.80
C ASP A 103 -0.38 7.41 12.79
N LEU A 104 -0.28 6.77 13.95
CA LEU A 104 0.15 5.37 14.03
C LEU A 104 -0.78 4.46 13.24
N TYR A 105 -2.11 4.64 13.37
CA TYR A 105 -3.08 3.85 12.61
C TYR A 105 -2.87 4.01 11.11
N LYS A 106 -2.78 5.25 10.61
CA LYS A 106 -2.54 5.54 9.19
C LYS A 106 -1.25 4.87 8.70
N THR A 107 -0.18 4.96 9.48
CA THR A 107 1.12 4.38 9.13
C THR A 107 1.08 2.86 9.03
N VAL A 108 0.49 2.20 10.04
CA VAL A 108 0.39 0.73 10.05
C VAL A 108 -0.55 0.22 8.96
N ASP A 109 -1.66 0.92 8.70
CA ASP A 109 -2.57 0.58 7.61
C ASP A 109 -1.86 0.70 6.25
N HIS A 110 -1.11 1.79 6.02
CA HIS A 110 -0.32 1.98 4.81
C HIS A 110 0.71 0.85 4.61
N PHE A 111 1.50 0.55 5.64
CA PHE A 111 2.49 -0.53 5.58
C PHE A 111 1.85 -1.89 5.28
N LYS A 112 0.71 -2.18 5.89
CA LYS A 112 0.02 -3.46 5.76
C LYS A 112 -0.59 -3.64 4.37
N ASN A 113 -1.25 -2.61 3.88
CA ASN A 113 -2.17 -2.74 2.76
C ASN A 113 -1.62 -2.17 1.45
N ASP A 114 -0.74 -1.18 1.49
CA ASP A 114 -0.17 -0.57 0.28
C ASP A 114 1.24 -1.11 -0.01
N LEU A 115 2.06 -1.24 1.03
CA LEU A 115 3.41 -1.82 0.91
C LEU A 115 3.42 -3.36 1.07
N GLY A 116 2.30 -3.96 1.48
CA GLY A 116 2.17 -5.41 1.64
C GLY A 116 3.08 -6.02 2.70
N LEU A 117 3.51 -5.23 3.69
CA LEU A 117 4.45 -5.68 4.72
C LEU A 117 3.77 -6.66 5.70
N SER A 118 4.52 -7.69 6.09
CA SER A 118 4.13 -8.59 7.17
C SER A 118 4.18 -7.91 8.54
N ASP A 119 3.46 -8.44 9.53
CA ASP A 119 3.44 -7.87 10.88
C ASP A 119 4.83 -7.80 11.50
N SER A 120 5.71 -8.77 11.23
CA SER A 120 7.10 -8.78 11.70
C SER A 120 7.94 -7.67 11.07
N GLN A 121 7.76 -7.39 9.78
CA GLN A 121 8.43 -6.27 9.09
C GLN A 121 7.96 -4.92 9.64
N ILE A 122 6.65 -4.77 9.86
CA ILE A 122 6.08 -3.56 10.47
C ILE A 122 6.65 -3.35 11.89
N ILE A 123 6.63 -4.39 12.73
CA ILE A 123 7.19 -4.33 14.10
C ILE A 123 8.66 -3.93 14.08
N SER A 124 9.44 -4.51 13.17
CA SER A 124 10.88 -4.24 13.05
C SER A 124 11.12 -2.78 12.67
N SER A 125 10.42 -2.27 11.65
CA SER A 125 10.51 -0.88 11.22
C SER A 125 10.12 0.11 12.32
N MET A 126 9.04 -0.17 13.06
CA MET A 126 8.60 0.70 14.16
C MET A 126 9.59 0.73 15.33
N LYS A 127 10.21 -0.42 15.66
CA LYS A 127 11.25 -0.51 16.68
C LYS A 127 12.52 0.23 16.29
N GLU A 128 12.97 0.04 15.05
CA GLU A 128 14.16 0.69 14.51
C GLU A 128 14.03 2.22 14.55
N ARG A 129 12.86 2.73 14.20
CA ARG A 129 12.54 4.16 14.22
C ARG A 129 12.22 4.71 15.62
N LYS A 130 12.31 3.89 16.68
CA LYS A 130 11.92 4.23 18.06
C LYS A 130 10.55 4.89 18.14
N ILE A 131 9.56 4.32 17.44
CA ILE A 131 8.18 4.81 17.47
C ILE A 131 7.44 4.18 18.64
N ARG A 132 6.74 5.00 19.44
CA ARG A 132 5.94 4.52 20.57
C ARG A 132 4.85 3.57 20.09
N HIS A 133 4.59 2.51 20.86
CA HIS A 133 3.50 1.61 20.50
C HIS A 133 2.14 2.19 20.90
N PRO A 134 1.02 1.76 20.28
CA PRO A 134 -0.30 2.38 20.48
C PRO A 134 -0.77 2.46 21.94
N ARG A 135 -0.46 1.44 22.76
CA ARG A 135 -0.76 1.47 24.20
C ARG A 135 0.07 2.51 24.97
N ALA A 136 1.31 2.76 24.53
CA ALA A 136 2.21 3.71 25.15
C ALA A 136 1.68 5.12 24.91
N VAL A 137 1.29 5.42 23.67
CA VAL A 137 0.61 6.68 23.30
C VAL A 137 -0.65 6.88 24.13
N PHE A 138 -1.51 5.86 24.22
CA PHE A 138 -2.74 5.94 25.01
C PHE A 138 -2.50 6.17 26.52
N ASN A 139 -1.40 5.66 27.07
CA ASN A 139 -1.08 5.76 28.49
C ASN A 139 -0.11 6.93 28.83
N GLY A 140 0.39 7.66 27.83
CA GLY A 140 1.46 8.66 28.01
C GLY A 140 2.83 8.06 28.41
N GLU A 141 3.12 6.81 28.03
CA GLU A 141 4.36 6.10 28.36
C GLU A 141 5.40 6.17 27.23
N ASP A 142 6.69 6.15 27.56
CA ASP A 142 7.79 6.12 26.58
C ASP A 142 8.35 4.72 26.35
N THR A 143 7.51 3.83 25.80
CA THR A 143 7.89 2.45 25.44
C THR A 143 7.72 2.16 23.95
N TYR A 144 8.74 1.49 23.40
CA TYR A 144 8.92 1.20 21.98
C TYR A 144 8.80 -0.30 21.65
N ASN A 145 8.38 -1.13 22.62
CA ASN A 145 8.33 -2.57 22.43
C ASN A 145 7.10 -3.02 21.62
N TRP A 146 7.19 -2.92 20.30
CA TRP A 146 6.13 -3.39 19.40
C TRP A 146 5.95 -4.91 19.43
N LYS A 147 4.68 -5.33 19.40
CA LYS A 147 4.22 -6.73 19.39
C LYS A 147 3.07 -6.85 18.38
N GLU A 148 2.80 -8.05 17.90
CA GLU A 148 1.74 -8.33 16.93
C GLU A 148 0.35 -7.88 17.42
N ILE A 149 0.08 -8.01 18.73
CA ILE A 149 -1.17 -7.53 19.34
C ILE A 149 -1.38 -6.02 19.17
N HIS A 150 -0.31 -5.23 19.05
CA HIS A 150 -0.42 -3.80 18.82
C HIS A 150 -0.95 -3.49 17.43
N ILE A 151 -0.47 -4.19 16.40
CA ILE A 151 -0.97 -4.06 15.02
C ILE A 151 -2.44 -4.45 14.97
N LYS A 152 -2.80 -5.63 15.50
CA LYS A 152 -4.19 -6.13 15.50
C LYS A 152 -5.16 -5.17 16.18
N LYS A 153 -4.77 -4.58 17.32
CA LYS A 153 -5.60 -3.62 18.05
C LYS A 153 -5.73 -2.29 17.32
N LEU A 154 -4.67 -1.81 16.70
CA LEU A 154 -4.66 -0.53 15.99
C LEU A 154 -5.51 -0.61 14.71
N LEU A 155 -5.45 -1.73 13.98
CA LEU A 155 -6.28 -1.97 12.79
C LEU A 155 -7.75 -2.33 13.12
N ASN A 156 -8.08 -2.55 14.40
CA ASN A 156 -9.46 -2.72 14.82
C ASN A 156 -10.16 -1.36 14.95
N LYS A 157 -10.93 -0.98 13.93
CA LYS A 157 -11.58 0.33 13.82
C LYS A 157 -12.45 0.68 15.03
N LYS A 158 -13.27 -0.26 15.53
CA LYS A 158 -14.15 -0.01 16.68
C LYS A 158 -13.33 0.31 17.94
N LEU A 159 -12.24 -0.42 18.16
CA LEU A 159 -11.35 -0.19 19.29
C LEU A 159 -10.57 1.12 19.14
N LEU A 160 -10.07 1.42 17.94
CA LEU A 160 -9.37 2.67 17.63
C LEU A 160 -10.25 3.89 17.92
N LEU A 161 -11.46 3.93 17.35
CA LEU A 161 -12.39 5.06 17.54
C LEU A 161 -12.73 5.29 19.00
N LYS A 162 -12.97 4.20 19.76
CA LYS A 162 -13.20 4.30 21.21
C LYS A 162 -12.02 4.96 21.94
N ARG A 163 -10.78 4.59 21.60
CA ARG A 163 -9.57 5.15 22.23
C ARG A 163 -9.33 6.60 21.86
N LEU A 164 -9.56 6.96 20.59
CA LEU A 164 -9.44 8.34 20.15
C LEU A 164 -10.44 9.25 20.87
N SER A 165 -11.70 8.80 21.02
CA SER A 165 -12.71 9.52 21.81
C SER A 165 -12.28 9.77 23.25
N ILE A 166 -11.74 8.75 23.92
CA ILE A 166 -11.27 8.88 25.31
C ILE A 166 -10.15 9.92 25.40
N LEU A 167 -9.15 9.86 24.52
CA LEU A 167 -8.04 10.82 24.52
C LEU A 167 -8.48 12.26 24.24
N ASP A 168 -9.45 12.45 23.34
CA ASP A 168 -10.01 13.78 23.05
C ASP A 168 -10.95 14.31 24.14
N GLU A 169 -11.52 13.42 24.97
CA GLU A 169 -12.33 13.79 26.14
C GLU A 169 -11.46 14.13 27.35
N GLU A 170 -10.33 13.45 27.55
CA GLU A 170 -9.40 13.69 28.66
C GLU A 170 -8.60 15.00 28.54
N ASP A 171 -8.39 15.49 27.32
CA ASP A 171 -7.65 16.74 27.02
C ASP A 171 -8.56 17.98 26.91
N LYS A 172 -9.86 17.89 27.29
CA LYS A 172 -10.80 19.02 27.38
C LYS A 172 -10.95 19.56 28.81
#